data_AF-A0A7V1BWB6-F1
#
_entry.id   AF-A0A7V1BWB6-F1
#
_cell.length_a   1.000
_cell.length_b   1.000
_cell.length_c   1.000
_cell.angle_alpha   90.00
_cell.angle_beta   90.00
_cell.angle_gamma   90.00
#
_symmetry.space_group_name_H-M   'P 1'
#
loop_
_entity.id
_entity.type
_entity.pdbx_description
1 polymer ?
#
loop_
_entity_poly.entity_id
_entity_poly.type
_entity_poly.pdbx_seq_one_letter_code
_entity_poly.pdbx_strand_id
1 'polypeptide(L)'
;MDGKSLDIKQDKLEKLKELFPEVFTEDKVDWEKLKATLGEDINFSNERYVLNWAGKSDAFRALQTPTTATLVPDREESVNFDDTRHLFIEGENLEVLKVLQKSYYNKVK
;
A
#
# COMPACT_ATOMS: atom_id res chain seq x y z
N MET A 1 -10.71 12.48 35.93
CA MET A 1 -9.33 12.25 35.45
C MET A 1 -8.83 11.04 36.19
N ASP A 2 -8.82 9.89 35.52
CA ASP A 2 -8.95 8.60 36.20
C ASP A 2 -7.61 8.02 36.69
N GLY A 3 -6.55 8.84 36.74
CA GLY A 3 -5.27 8.52 37.38
C GLY A 3 -4.51 7.32 36.80
N LYS A 4 -4.99 6.73 35.70
CA LYS A 4 -4.35 5.57 35.07
C LYS A 4 -3.14 6.01 34.25
N SER A 5 -2.02 5.31 34.45
CA SER A 5 -0.84 5.42 33.60
C SER A 5 -1.17 5.03 32.16
N LEU A 6 -0.41 5.56 31.20
CA LEU A 6 -0.53 5.25 29.78
C LEU A 6 -0.52 3.73 29.52
N ASP A 7 -1.50 3.24 28.76
CA ASP A 7 -1.48 1.88 28.24
C ASP A 7 -0.55 1.84 27.01
N ILE A 8 0.73 1.58 27.27
CA ILE A 8 1.78 1.51 26.25
C ILE A 8 1.48 0.42 25.20
N LYS A 9 0.75 -0.63 25.58
CA LYS A 9 0.39 -1.71 24.65
C LYS A 9 -0.67 -1.22 23.68
N GLN A 10 -1.70 -0.56 24.18
CA GLN A 10 -2.76 0.00 23.36
C GLN A 10 -2.24 1.08 22.40
N ASP A 11 -1.40 2.00 22.88
CA ASP A 11 -0.75 3.02 22.04
C ASP A 11 0.08 2.41 20.90
N LYS A 12 0.82 1.32 21.18
CA LYS A 12 1.58 0.61 20.14
C LYS A 12 0.67 -0.08 19.10
N LEU A 13 -0.45 -0.63 19.53
CA LEU A 13 -1.42 -1.28 18.63
C LEU A 13 -2.11 -0.24 17.74
N GLU A 14 -2.45 0.93 18.27
CA GLU A 14 -3.03 2.03 17.49
C GLU A 14 -2.07 2.53 16.42
N LYS A 15 -0.80 2.76 16.77
CA LYS A 15 0.24 3.13 15.79
C LYS A 15 0.44 2.05 14.72
N LEU A 16 0.40 0.78 15.10
CA LEU A 16 0.50 -0.32 14.13
C LEU A 16 -0.71 -0.33 13.18
N LYS A 17 -1.92 -0.05 13.70
CA LYS A 17 -3.16 0.01 12.91
C LYS A 17 -3.20 1.20 11.97
N GLU A 18 -2.58 2.32 12.34
CA GLU A 18 -2.41 3.48 11.46
C GLU A 18 -1.45 3.19 10.30
N LEU A 19 -0.36 2.46 10.56
CA LEU A 19 0.66 2.16 9.55
C LEU A 19 0.26 0.99 8.63
N PHE A 20 -0.36 -0.05 9.18
CA PHE A 20 -0.69 -1.30 8.48
C PHE A 20 -2.11 -1.75 8.84
N PRO A 21 -3.15 -1.01 8.41
CA PRO A 21 -4.53 -1.36 8.73
C PRO A 21 -4.92 -2.74 8.21
N GLU A 22 -4.34 -3.19 7.10
CA GLU A 22 -4.59 -4.50 6.47
C GLU A 22 -4.12 -5.70 7.31
N VAL A 23 -3.22 -5.47 8.27
CA VAL A 23 -2.68 -6.49 9.18
C VAL A 23 -3.66 -6.83 10.31
N PHE A 24 -4.76 -6.09 10.47
CA PHE A 24 -5.73 -6.34 11.53
C PHE A 24 -6.93 -7.14 11.03
N THR A 25 -7.28 -8.21 11.75
CA THR A 25 -8.49 -9.03 11.54
C THR A 25 -9.23 -9.10 12.87
N GLU A 26 -10.51 -8.68 12.91
CA GLU A 26 -11.34 -8.66 14.15
C GLU A 26 -10.64 -7.95 15.33
N ASP A 27 -10.03 -6.79 15.06
CA ASP A 27 -9.25 -5.98 16.02
C ASP A 27 -8.04 -6.69 16.67
N LYS A 28 -7.58 -7.79 16.07
CA LYS A 28 -6.33 -8.49 16.45
C LYS A 28 -5.32 -8.43 15.31
N VAL A 29 -4.05 -8.40 15.68
CA VAL A 29 -2.93 -8.48 14.72
C VAL A 29 -2.92 -9.87 14.11
N ASP A 30 -2.97 -9.91 12.78
CA ASP A 30 -2.80 -11.08 11.96
C ASP A 30 -1.32 -11.21 11.59
N TRP A 31 -0.62 -12.12 12.27
CA TRP A 31 0.83 -12.26 12.16
C TRP A 31 1.27 -12.71 10.78
N GLU A 32 0.47 -13.51 10.09
CA GLU A 32 0.78 -13.93 8.73
C GLU A 32 0.65 -12.73 7.80
N LYS A 33 -0.44 -11.94 7.87
CA LYS A 33 -0.52 -10.70 7.09
C LYS A 33 0.62 -9.72 7.38
N LEU A 34 1.04 -9.59 8.64
CA LEU A 34 2.18 -8.74 9.00
C LEU A 34 3.47 -9.20 8.30
N LYS A 35 3.77 -10.50 8.34
CA LYS A 35 4.93 -11.09 7.66
C LYS A 35 4.86 -10.84 6.15
N ALA A 36 3.69 -11.04 5.53
CA ALA A 36 3.48 -10.74 4.12
C ALA A 36 3.74 -9.27 3.78
N THR A 37 3.14 -8.35 4.56
CA THR A 37 3.31 -6.91 4.38
C THR A 37 4.79 -6.51 4.48
N LEU A 38 5.56 -7.17 5.36
CA LEU A 38 6.99 -6.97 5.53
C LEU A 38 7.86 -7.72 4.50
N GLY A 39 7.26 -8.47 3.56
CA GLY A 39 7.95 -9.11 2.44
C GLY A 39 8.47 -10.52 2.73
N GLU A 40 8.04 -11.17 3.81
CA GLU A 40 8.34 -12.59 4.03
C GLU A 40 7.47 -13.47 3.10
N ASP A 41 8.08 -14.49 2.51
CA ASP A 41 7.39 -15.46 1.65
C ASP A 41 6.58 -16.43 2.52
N ILE A 42 5.26 -16.18 2.61
CA ILE A 42 4.36 -16.98 3.43
C ILE A 42 3.42 -17.84 2.58
N ASN A 43 3.31 -19.11 2.99
CA ASN A 43 2.28 -20.02 2.52
C ASN A 43 1.01 -19.80 3.35
N PHE A 44 -0.01 -19.18 2.75
CA PHE A 44 -1.35 -18.99 3.34
C PHE A 44 -2.17 -20.29 3.46
N SER A 45 -1.53 -21.42 3.79
CA SER A 45 -2.15 -22.75 3.75
C SER A 45 -3.15 -23.00 4.88
N ASN A 46 -3.21 -22.15 5.90
CA ASN A 46 -3.93 -22.43 7.15
C ASN A 46 -4.92 -21.34 7.62
N GLU A 47 -5.20 -20.30 6.83
CA GLU A 47 -6.18 -19.28 7.21
C GLU A 47 -7.61 -19.68 6.81
N ARG A 48 -8.54 -19.68 7.79
CA ARG A 48 -9.91 -20.18 7.63
C ARG A 48 -10.80 -19.39 6.65
N TYR A 49 -10.42 -18.16 6.30
CA TYR A 49 -11.22 -17.28 5.42
C TYR A 49 -10.33 -16.37 4.55
N VAL A 50 -9.56 -16.97 3.65
CA VAL A 50 -8.76 -16.22 2.66
C VAL A 50 -9.13 -16.67 1.26
N LEU A 51 -9.43 -15.70 0.38
CA LEU A 51 -9.47 -15.98 -1.04
C LEU A 51 -8.04 -16.35 -1.47
N ASN A 52 -7.85 -17.59 -1.91
CA ASN A 52 -6.58 -18.09 -2.42
C ASN A 52 -6.73 -18.47 -3.89
N TRP A 53 -5.78 -18.06 -4.72
CA TRP A 53 -5.78 -18.28 -6.16
C TRP A 53 -4.35 -18.42 -6.68
N ALA A 54 -4.19 -19.13 -7.80
CA ALA A 54 -2.89 -19.27 -8.44
C ALA A 54 -2.34 -17.89 -8.83
N GLY A 55 -1.07 -17.63 -8.50
CA GLY A 55 -0.41 -16.35 -8.78
C GLY A 55 -0.66 -15.24 -7.76
N LYS A 56 -1.39 -15.50 -6.66
CA LYS A 56 -1.58 -14.51 -5.58
C LYS A 56 -0.25 -14.01 -5.02
N SER A 57 0.66 -14.92 -4.66
CA SER A 57 1.97 -14.56 -4.12
C SER A 57 2.82 -13.76 -5.11
N ASP A 58 2.77 -14.10 -6.40
CA ASP A 58 3.49 -13.37 -7.45
C ASP A 58 2.94 -11.95 -7.62
N ALA A 59 1.62 -11.76 -7.51
CA ALA A 59 0.99 -10.45 -7.53
C ALA A 59 1.44 -9.58 -6.35
N PHE A 60 1.51 -10.13 -5.13
CA PHE A 60 2.04 -9.42 -3.96
C PHE A 60 3.50 -9.03 -4.15
N ARG A 61 4.34 -9.95 -4.65
CA ARG A 61 5.75 -9.68 -4.94
C ARG A 61 5.89 -8.56 -5.97
N ALA A 62 5.11 -8.58 -7.05
CA ALA A 62 5.12 -7.54 -8.07
C ALA A 62 4.71 -6.17 -7.52
N LEU A 63 3.76 -6.10 -6.58
CA LEU A 63 3.35 -4.86 -5.91
C LEU A 63 4.46 -4.31 -5.00
N GLN A 64 5.20 -5.18 -4.30
CA GLN A 64 6.27 -4.80 -3.37
C GLN A 64 7.58 -4.42 -4.08
N THR A 65 7.82 -4.89 -5.30
CA THR A 65 9.02 -4.54 -6.06
C THR A 65 9.10 -3.03 -6.30
N PRO A 66 10.14 -2.34 -5.80
CA PRO A 66 10.34 -0.91 -6.05
C PRO A 66 10.51 -0.62 -7.55
N THR A 67 10.01 0.53 -8.00
CA THR A 67 10.23 1.04 -9.37
C THR A 67 11.45 1.96 -9.42
N THR A 68 12.16 1.96 -10.53
CA THR A 68 13.18 2.97 -10.90
C THR A 68 12.72 3.89 -12.03
N ALA A 69 11.46 3.74 -12.47
CA ALA A 69 10.89 4.56 -13.54
C ALA A 69 10.69 6.02 -13.08
N THR A 70 10.63 6.92 -14.06
CA THR A 70 10.34 8.34 -13.85
C THR A 70 9.39 8.83 -14.93
N LEU A 71 8.63 9.88 -14.62
CA LEU A 71 7.80 10.56 -15.61
C LEU A 71 8.65 11.57 -16.38
N VAL A 72 8.42 11.64 -17.70
CA VAL A 72 8.97 12.65 -18.59
C VAL A 72 7.81 13.48 -19.13
N PRO A 73 7.83 14.82 -19.00
CA PRO A 73 6.78 15.66 -19.54
C PRO A 73 6.85 15.71 -21.07
N ASP A 74 5.71 15.49 -21.73
CA ASP A 74 5.55 15.74 -23.16
C ASP A 74 4.79 17.06 -23.36
N ARG A 75 5.53 18.13 -23.65
CA ARG A 75 4.93 19.47 -23.83
C ARG A 75 4.27 19.65 -25.19
N GLU A 76 4.65 18.87 -26.20
CA GLU A 76 4.15 19.02 -27.57
C GLU A 76 2.72 18.50 -27.68
N GLU A 77 2.44 17.35 -27.05
CA GLU A 77 1.12 16.73 -27.02
C GLU A 77 0.23 17.21 -25.85
N SER A 78 0.76 18.09 -25.00
CA SER A 78 0.03 18.61 -23.86
C SER A 78 -0.78 19.86 -24.18
N VAL A 79 -2.03 19.86 -23.72
CA VAL A 79 -2.91 21.03 -23.81
C VAL A 79 -2.82 21.85 -22.53
N ASN A 80 -2.44 23.12 -22.66
CA ASN A 80 -2.32 24.07 -21.54
C ASN A 80 -1.40 23.54 -20.41
N PHE A 81 -0.20 23.08 -20.77
CA PHE A 81 0.71 22.34 -19.90
C PHE A 81 0.96 23.02 -18.54
N ASP A 82 1.15 24.34 -18.52
CA ASP A 82 1.58 25.04 -17.31
C ASP A 82 0.42 25.34 -16.33
N ASP A 83 -0.85 25.40 -16.78
CA ASP A 83 -2.00 25.80 -15.95
C ASP A 83 -3.06 24.70 -15.75
N THR A 84 -3.02 23.62 -16.53
CA THR A 84 -4.01 22.53 -16.43
C THR A 84 -3.90 21.79 -15.08
N ARG A 85 -5.04 21.33 -14.57
CA ARG A 85 -5.11 20.45 -13.38
C ARG A 85 -5.46 19.01 -13.73
N HIS A 86 -5.44 18.67 -15.01
CA HIS A 86 -5.72 17.34 -15.54
C HIS A 86 -4.43 16.73 -16.07
N LEU A 87 -4.20 15.47 -15.74
CA LEU A 87 -3.00 14.73 -16.12
C LEU A 87 -3.41 13.49 -16.92
N PHE A 88 -2.74 13.26 -18.04
CA PHE A 88 -2.75 12.01 -18.78
C PHE A 88 -1.34 11.43 -18.74
N ILE A 89 -1.22 10.13 -18.47
CA ILE A 89 0.06 9.43 -18.40
C ILE A 89 -0.03 8.20 -19.29
N GLU A 90 0.91 8.06 -20.21
CA GLU A 90 1.07 6.87 -21.04
C GLU A 90 2.11 5.94 -20.42
N GLY A 91 1.77 4.66 -20.27
CA GLY A 91 2.65 3.64 -19.70
C GLY A 91 1.91 2.40 -19.22
N GLU A 92 2.66 1.42 -18.72
CA GLU A 92 2.08 0.27 -18.02
C GLU A 92 1.50 0.75 -16.67
N ASN A 93 0.25 0.37 -16.39
CA ASN A 93 -0.53 0.94 -15.30
C ASN A 93 0.07 0.69 -13.91
N LEU A 94 0.55 -0.52 -13.62
CA LEU A 94 1.14 -0.82 -12.31
C LEU A 94 2.42 0.01 -12.08
N GLU A 95 3.27 0.16 -13.10
CA GLU A 95 4.48 0.96 -13.02
C GLU A 95 4.17 2.46 -12.84
N VAL A 96 3.18 2.99 -13.56
CA VAL A 96 2.70 4.38 -13.39
C VAL A 96 2.18 4.61 -11.97
N LEU A 97 1.37 3.69 -11.44
CA LEU A 97 0.84 3.79 -10.08
C LEU A 97 1.97 3.78 -9.03
N LYS A 98 3.03 2.99 -9.23
CA LYS A 98 4.20 2.99 -8.35
C LYS A 98 4.94 4.34 -8.37
N VAL A 99 5.10 4.96 -9.55
CA VAL A 99 5.73 6.28 -9.66
C VAL A 99 4.91 7.36 -8.96
N LEU A 100 3.58 7.31 -9.08
CA LEU A 100 2.67 8.26 -8.43
C LEU A 100 2.53 8.06 -6.92
N GLN A 101 2.82 6.86 -6.41
CA GLN A 101 2.57 6.44 -5.04
C GLN A 101 3.05 7.49 -4.02
N LYS A 102 4.31 7.91 -4.09
CA LYS A 102 4.91 8.82 -3.10
C LYS A 102 4.22 10.19 -3.05
N SER A 103 3.80 10.72 -4.20
CA SER A 103 3.25 12.07 -4.31
C SER A 103 1.74 12.11 -4.07
N TYR A 104 1.03 11.02 -4.36
CA TYR A 104 -0.44 10.95 -4.35
C TYR A 104 -1.00 9.97 -3.30
N TYR A 105 -0.16 9.38 -2.45
CA TYR A 105 -0.60 8.51 -1.36
C TYR A 105 -1.70 9.19 -0.51
N ASN A 106 -2.86 8.54 -0.38
CA ASN A 106 -4.03 9.05 0.33
C ASN A 106 -4.55 10.42 -0.15
N LYS A 107 -4.33 10.79 -1.42
CA LYS A 107 -4.84 12.06 -2.00
C LYS A 107 -5.93 11.89 -3.06
N VAL A 108 -6.23 10.67 -3.48
CA VAL A 108 -7.28 10.36 -4.47
C VAL A 108 -8.62 10.18 -3.77
N LYS A 109 -9.68 10.81 -4.29
CA LYS A 109 -11.05 10.79 -3.74
C LYS A 109 -12.04 10.19 -4.74
#